data_AF-A0A935ZXQ7-F1
#
_entry.id   AF-A0A935ZXQ7-F1
#
_cell.length_a   1.000
_cell.length_b   1.000
_cell.length_c   1.000
_cell.angle_alpha   90.00
_cell.angle_beta   90.00
_cell.angle_gamma   90.00
#
_symmetry.space_group_name_H-M   'P 1'
#
loop_
_entity.id
_entity.type
_entity.pdbx_description
1 polymer ?
#
loop_
_entity_poly.entity_id
_entity_poly.type
_entity_poly.pdbx_seq_one_letter_code
_entity_poly.pdbx_strand_id
1 'polypeptide(L)' 'MGGGKMVISLDFELYWGVTDSKSIDAYQSNILGVQSVIPKLLYLFDQYQIKATFAIVGFLFVTIKRLLEHLPKDIASI' A
#
# COMPACT_ATOMS: atom_id res chain seq x y z
N MET A 1 36.10 3.76 7.18
CA MET A 1 35.19 4.63 6.40
C MET A 1 33.78 4.09 6.57
N GLY A 2 32.87 4.86 7.16
CA GLY A 2 31.46 4.46 7.24
C GLY A 2 30.78 4.79 5.91
N GLY A 3 30.38 3.77 5.16
CA GLY A 3 29.60 3.95 3.92
C GLY A 3 28.16 4.36 4.20
N GLY A 4 27.55 5.10 3.28
CA GLY A 4 26.11 5.39 3.30
C GLY A 4 25.29 4.14 2.97
N LYS A 5 24.05 4.08 3.46
CA LYS A 5 23.08 3.02 3.13
C LYS A 5 22.01 3.59 2.21
N MET A 6 21.72 2.89 1.12
CA MET A 6 20.55 3.16 0.29
C MET A 6 19.36 2.42 0.89
N VAL A 7 18.24 3.12 1.07
CA VAL A 7 16.99 2.55 1.60
C VAL A 7 15.88 2.80 0.60
N ILE A 8 15.14 1.75 0.26
CA ILE A 8 13.96 1.83 -0.60
C ILE A 8 12.74 1.41 0.22
N SER A 9 11.84 2.36 0.44
CA SER A 9 10.52 2.15 1.06
C SER A 9 9.46 2.55 0.05
N LEU A 10 8.50 1.65 -0.18
CA LEU A 10 7.44 1.83 -1.18
C LEU A 10 6.07 1.76 -0.51
N ASP A 11 5.20 2.71 -0.82
CA ASP A 11 3.85 2.72 -0.29
C ASP A 11 2.93 1.84 -1.16
N PHE A 12 2.19 0.96 -0.49
CA PHE A 12 1.17 0.10 -1.10
C PHE A 12 -0.20 0.51 -0.57
N GLU A 13 -0.77 1.50 -1.24
CA GLU A 13 -2.00 2.17 -0.81
C GLU A 13 -3.18 1.92 -1.76
N LEU A 14 -2.93 1.41 -2.97
CA LEU A 14 -3.95 1.30 -4.03
C LEU A 14 -4.67 2.66 -4.22
N TYR A 15 -5.95 2.75 -3.84
CA TYR A 15 -6.77 3.94 -3.95
C TYR A 15 -6.76 4.81 -2.68
N TRP A 16 -6.21 4.31 -1.57
CA TRP A 16 -6.03 5.10 -0.35
C TRP A 16 -5.07 6.26 -0.63
N GLY A 17 -5.37 7.45 -0.09
CA GLY A 17 -4.57 8.67 -0.29
C GLY A 17 -4.92 9.50 -1.53
N VAL A 18 -5.69 8.96 -2.49
CA VAL A 18 -6.09 9.69 -3.70
C VAL A 18 -7.60 9.89 -3.86
N THR A 19 -8.40 9.34 -2.93
CA THR A 19 -9.87 9.35 -2.93
C THR A 19 -10.49 10.73 -3.13
N ASP A 20 -9.83 11.75 -2.58
CA ASP A 20 -10.36 13.12 -2.55
C ASP A 20 -9.99 13.91 -3.80
N SER A 21 -9.04 13.40 -4.60
CA SER A 21 -8.43 14.13 -5.72
C SER A 21 -8.62 13.44 -7.08
N LYS A 22 -8.98 12.16 -7.10
CA LYS A 22 -9.15 11.34 -8.31
C LYS A 22 -10.49 10.63 -8.26
N SER A 23 -11.16 10.52 -9.40
CA SER A 23 -12.27 9.58 -9.54
C SER A 23 -11.73 8.16 -9.69
N ILE A 24 -12.55 7.18 -9.32
CA ILE A 24 -12.18 5.77 -9.45
C ILE A 24 -11.89 5.40 -10.91
N ASP A 25 -12.69 5.90 -11.85
CA ASP A 25 -12.51 5.62 -13.29
C ASP A 25 -11.17 6.13 -13.80
N ALA A 26 -10.74 7.31 -13.35
CA ALA A 26 -9.46 7.89 -13.74
C ALA A 26 -8.25 7.16 -13.14
N TYR A 27 -8.43 6.45 -12.03
CA TYR A 27 -7.35 5.79 -11.28
C TYR A 27 -7.36 4.26 -11.39
N GLN A 28 -8.40 3.69 -12.01
CA GLN A 28 -8.61 2.25 -12.13
C GLN A 28 -7.40 1.53 -12.75
N SER A 29 -6.77 2.14 -13.76
CA SER A 29 -5.60 1.55 -14.42
C SER A 29 -4.41 1.36 -13.47
N ASN A 30 -4.20 2.29 -12.53
CA ASN A 30 -3.17 2.19 -11.50
C ASN A 30 -3.44 1.03 -10.56
N ILE A 31 -4.69 0.90 -10.09
CA ILE A 31 -5.10 -0.19 -9.17
C ILE A 31 -4.91 -1.55 -9.83
N LEU A 32 -5.36 -1.72 -11.08
CA LEU A 32 -5.23 -2.98 -11.81
C LEU A 32 -3.76 -3.27 -12.17
N GLY A 33 -2.99 -2.24 -12.49
CA GLY A 33 -1.57 -2.35 -12.84
C GLY A 33 -0.70 -2.93 -11.73
N VAL A 34 -1.09 -2.76 -10.46
CA VAL A 34 -0.36 -3.29 -9.30
C VAL A 34 -0.15 -4.79 -9.38
N GLN A 35 -1.13 -5.56 -9.88
CA GLN A 35 -0.99 -7.01 -10.04
C GLN A 35 0.13 -7.40 -11.01
N SER A 36 0.46 -6.54 -11.98
CA SER A 36 1.59 -6.75 -12.90
C SER A 36 2.91 -6.19 -12.34
N VAL A 37 2.86 -5.04 -11.67
CA VAL A 37 4.06 -4.32 -11.22
C VAL A 37 4.72 -5.00 -10.03
N ILE A 38 3.96 -5.49 -9.05
CA ILE A 38 4.54 -6.09 -7.83
C ILE A 38 5.40 -7.32 -8.14
N PRO A 39 4.93 -8.32 -8.92
CA PRO A 39 5.79 -9.46 -9.27
C PRO A 39 7.06 -9.05 -10.00
N LYS A 40 6.99 -8.04 -10.88
CA LYS A 40 8.15 -7.52 -11.62
C LYS A 40 9.15 -6.82 -10.70
N LEU A 41 8.67 -5.99 -9.77
CA LEU A 41 9.54 -5.35 -8.77
C LEU A 41 10.19 -6.37 -7.85
N LEU A 42 9.44 -7.37 -7.37
CA LEU A 42 9.99 -8.44 -6.55
C LEU A 42 11.06 -9.25 -7.31
N TYR A 43 10.81 -9.56 -8.59
CA TYR A 43 11.81 -10.19 -9.44
C TYR A 43 13.07 -9.33 -9.55
N LEU A 44 12.94 -8.03 -9.88
CA LEU A 44 14.09 -7.14 -9.99
C LEU A 44 14.86 -7.00 -8.66
N PHE A 45 14.16 -6.85 -7.54
CA PHE A 45 14.80 -6.75 -6.23
C PHE A 45 15.55 -8.03 -5.87
N ASP A 46 15.01 -9.19 -6.20
CA ASP A 46 15.72 -10.46 -6.03
C ASP A 46 16.93 -10.57 -6.96
N GLN A 47 16.76 -10.30 -8.26
CA GLN A 47 17.85 -10.38 -9.25
C GLN A 47 19.04 -9.48 -8.89
N TYR A 48 18.78 -8.27 -8.40
CA TYR A 48 19.82 -7.31 -8.02
C TYR A 48 20.17 -7.34 -6.52
N GLN A 49 19.62 -8.29 -5.75
CA GLN A 49 19.86 -8.43 -4.31
C GLN A 49 19.56 -7.16 -3.51
N ILE A 50 18.56 -6.39 -3.95
CA ILE A 50 18.10 -5.16 -3.33
C ILE A 50 17.17 -5.51 -2.16
N LYS A 51 17.43 -4.94 -0.98
CA LYS A 51 16.50 -4.99 0.15
C LYS A 51 15.58 -3.78 0.09
N ALA A 52 14.30 -4.03 -0.16
CA ALA A 52 13.25 -3.03 -0.15
C ALA A 52 12.15 -3.41 0.84
N THR A 53 11.40 -2.42 1.31
CA THR A 53 10.25 -2.60 2.19
C THR A 53 9.01 -2.01 1.53
N PHE A 54 7.88 -2.69 1.68
CA PHE A 54 6.57 -2.18 1.30
C PHE A 54 5.79 -1.78 2.56
N ALA A 55 5.40 -0.53 2.66
CA ALA A 55 4.47 -0.04 3.67
C ALA A 55 3.05 -0.25 3.15
N ILE A 56 2.29 -1.17 3.75
CA ILE A 56 0.97 -1.56 3.26
C ILE A 56 -0.12 -0.97 4.16
N VAL A 57 -1.18 -0.44 3.56
CA VAL A 57 -2.35 0.04 4.30
C VAL A 57 -3.02 -1.12 5.03
N GLY A 58 -3.10 -1.03 6.37
CA GLY A 58 -3.66 -2.09 7.21
C GLY A 58 -5.10 -2.47 6.86
N PHE A 59 -5.92 -1.51 6.41
CA PHE A 59 -7.30 -1.77 5.98
C PHE A 59 -7.41 -2.69 4.76
N LEU A 60 -6.34 -2.88 3.98
CA LEU A 60 -6.34 -3.85 2.87
C LEU A 60 -6.40 -5.31 3.35
N PHE A 61 -6.11 -5.58 4.62
CA PHE A 61 -6.11 -6.93 5.21
C PHE A 61 -7.29 -7.22 6.12
N VAL A 62 -8.21 -6.26 6.29
CA VAL A 62 -9.33 -6.36 7.22
C VAL A 62 -10.66 -6.34 6.46
N THR A 63 -11.56 -7.24 6.82
CA THR A 63 -12.93 -7.21 6.32
C THR A 63 -13.71 -6.09 7.01
N ILE A 64 -14.70 -5.52 6.32
CA ILE A 64 -15.59 -4.50 6.90
C ILE A 64 -16.18 -4.97 8.24
N LYS A 65 -16.62 -6.23 8.33
CA LYS A 65 -17.15 -6.81 9.57
C LYS A 65 -16.14 -6.71 10.72
N ARG A 66 -14.90 -7.16 10.49
CA ARG A 66 -13.86 -7.17 11.51
C ARG A 66 -13.41 -5.74 11.88
N LEU A 67 -13.49 -4.81 10.94
CA LEU A 67 -13.26 -3.39 11.21
C LEU A 67 -14.31 -2.83 12.19
N LEU A 68 -15.58 -3.09 11.92
CA LEU A 68 -16.68 -2.62 12.76
C LEU A 68 -16.60 -3.15 14.19
N GLU A 69 -16.16 -4.40 14.37
CA GLU A 69 -15.94 -5.02 15.69
C GLU A 69 -14.85 -4.33 16.53
N HIS A 70 -13.91 -3.62 15.88
CA HIS A 70 -12.78 -2.96 16.53
C HIS A 70 -12.90 -1.44 16.54
N LEU A 71 -14.07 -0.88 16.18
CA LEU A 71 -14.32 0.55 16.32
C LEU A 71 -14.20 0.96 17.80
N PRO A 72 -13.52 2.07 18.09
CA PRO A 72 -13.55 2.67 19.43
C PRO A 72 -14.99 2.87 19.88
N LYS A 73 -15.30 2.45 21.12
CA LYS A 73 -16.64 2.49 21.69
C LYS A 73 -17.17 3.92 21.90
N ASP A 74 -16.26 4.90 21.91
CA ASP A 74 -16.55 6.30 22.18
C ASP A 74 -16.53 7.18 20.91
N ILE A 75 -16.66 6.59 19.71
CA ILE A 75 -16.94 7.41 18.52
C ILE A 75 -18.33 8.03 18.75
N ALA A 76 -18.34 9.33 19.06
CA ALA A 76 -19.55 10.11 19.19
C ALA A 76 -20.45 9.83 18.00
N SER A 77 -21.69 9.42 18.27
CA SER A 77 -22.71 9.10 17.28
C SER A 77 -22.78 10.21 16.24
N ILE A 78 -22.31 9.93 15.02
CA ILE A 78 -22.48 10.77 13.84
C ILE A 78 -23.84 10.43 13.23
#